data_AF-A0A5B8V1P7-F1
#
_entry.id   AF-A0A5B8V1P7-F1
#
_cell.length_a   1.000
_cell.length_b   1.000
_cell.length_c   1.000
_cell.angle_alpha   90.00
_cell.angle_beta   90.00
_cell.angle_gamma   90.00
#
_symmetry.space_group_name_H-M   'P 1'
#
loop_
_entity.id
_entity.type
_entity.pdbx_description
1 polymer ?
#
loop_
_entity_poly.entity_id
_entity_poly.type
_entity_poly.pdbx_seq_one_letter_code
_entity_poly.pdbx_strand_id
1 'polypeptide(L)'
;MKKLVLLVYLGFSASLCFGQKHLLSYDDLKFMLINSLQKTDTFMMAKGYTISVKNNKSNNRTYSSVSGSSHVDINVRQDGKRLLVEIETNLLSQYDLIYNSIAQYVDKQGSTTDVQTYVVKDLGSIYITVTDTNPYDPLKREYDIHVVPDKRITAYN
;
A
#
# COMPACT_ATOMS: atom_id res chain seq x y z
N MET A 1 7.14 5.68 46.22
CA MET A 1 5.97 5.06 45.54
C MET A 1 5.52 5.78 44.26
N LYS A 2 5.72 7.09 44.09
CA LYS A 2 5.33 7.82 42.86
C LYS A 2 6.14 7.46 41.59
N LYS A 3 7.37 6.92 41.74
CA LYS A 3 8.25 6.57 40.61
C LYS A 3 7.91 5.24 39.93
N LEU A 4 7.18 4.34 40.61
CA LEU A 4 6.79 3.04 40.08
C LEU A 4 5.59 3.13 39.12
N VAL A 5 4.68 4.07 39.36
CA VAL A 5 3.49 4.30 38.52
C VAL A 5 3.87 4.80 37.12
N LEU A 6 4.94 5.61 37.02
CA LEU A 6 5.38 6.20 35.76
C LEU A 6 6.05 5.18 34.82
N LEU A 7 6.72 4.17 35.38
CA LEU A 7 7.33 3.06 34.63
C LEU A 7 6.27 2.11 34.05
N VAL A 8 5.16 1.89 34.77
CA VAL A 8 4.04 1.07 34.28
C VAL A 8 3.31 1.77 33.13
N TYR A 9 3.16 3.10 33.19
CA TYR A 9 2.57 3.89 32.09
C TYR A 9 3.45 3.92 30.82
N LEU A 10 4.78 3.96 30.98
CA LEU A 10 5.71 3.85 29.84
C LEU A 10 5.76 2.44 29.23
N GLY A 11 5.56 1.39 30.05
CA GLY A 11 5.46 0.01 29.56
C GLY A 11 4.20 -0.27 28.73
N PHE A 12 3.07 0.33 29.11
CA PHE A 12 1.79 0.16 28.39
C PHE A 12 1.66 1.00 27.11
N SER A 13 2.43 2.08 26.96
CA SER A 13 2.42 2.88 25.73
C SER A 13 3.20 2.24 24.59
N ALA A 14 4.21 1.40 24.90
CA ALA A 14 4.95 0.65 23.89
C ALA A 14 4.12 -0.47 23.20
N SER A 15 3.09 -1.00 23.86
CA SER A 15 2.22 -2.04 23.30
C SER A 15 1.02 -1.50 22.51
N LEU A 16 0.83 -0.18 22.44
CA LEU A 16 -0.24 0.43 21.61
C LEU A 16 0.21 0.76 20.19
N CYS A 17 1.48 0.55 19.84
CA CYS A 17 2.03 0.82 18.51
C CYS A 17 1.82 -0.33 17.49
N PHE A 18 0.82 -1.19 17.69
CA PHE A 18 0.47 -2.28 16.76
C PHE A 18 -0.65 -1.93 15.77
N GLY A 19 -1.17 -0.69 15.81
CA GLY A 19 -2.35 -0.28 15.03
C GLY A 19 -2.17 -0.22 13.50
N GLN A 20 -0.94 -0.26 12.98
CA GLN A 20 -0.67 -0.16 11.53
C GLN A 20 -0.26 -1.48 10.86
N LYS A 21 -0.38 -2.63 11.55
CA LYS A 21 0.17 -3.88 11.03
C LYS A 21 -0.37 -4.26 9.65
N HIS A 22 -1.61 -3.91 9.34
CA HIS A 22 -2.28 -4.29 8.09
C HIS A 22 -2.31 -3.21 7.01
N LEU A 23 -1.73 -2.03 7.22
CA LEU A 23 -1.70 -0.98 6.19
C LEU A 23 -0.33 -0.91 5.49
N LEU A 24 -0.33 -0.54 4.21
CA LEU A 24 0.89 -0.25 3.45
C LEU A 24 1.20 1.23 3.44
N SER A 25 2.39 1.57 3.94
CA SER A 25 2.98 2.89 3.86
C SER A 25 3.78 3.09 2.58
N TYR A 26 4.16 4.33 2.31
CA TYR A 26 5.08 4.68 1.23
C TYR A 26 6.40 3.89 1.27
N ASP A 27 6.99 3.72 2.45
CA ASP A 27 8.26 3.00 2.60
C ASP A 27 8.10 1.51 2.31
N ASP A 28 6.92 0.94 2.61
CA ASP A 28 6.60 -0.43 2.26
C ASP A 28 6.51 -0.60 0.73
N LEU A 29 5.87 0.34 0.04
CA LEU A 29 5.83 0.33 -1.44
C LEU A 29 7.23 0.44 -2.03
N LYS A 30 8.06 1.35 -1.50
CA LYS A 30 9.46 1.47 -1.92
C LYS A 30 10.23 0.18 -1.70
N PHE A 31 10.06 -0.46 -0.54
CA PHE A 31 10.65 -1.75 -0.25
C PHE A 31 10.21 -2.81 -1.26
N MET A 32 8.92 -2.88 -1.57
CA MET A 32 8.40 -3.84 -2.55
C MET A 32 9.03 -3.60 -3.92
N LEU A 33 9.03 -2.37 -4.44
CA LEU A 33 9.52 -2.06 -5.79
C LEU A 33 11.00 -2.38 -6.03
N ILE A 34 11.85 -2.33 -5.00
CA ILE A 34 13.29 -2.61 -5.12
C ILE A 34 13.64 -4.08 -4.84
N ASN A 35 12.69 -4.90 -4.36
CA ASN A 35 12.93 -6.29 -3.98
C ASN A 35 12.23 -7.27 -4.93
N SER A 36 12.70 -8.51 -4.94
CA SER A 36 12.10 -9.59 -5.71
C SER A 36 10.69 -9.93 -5.22
N LEU A 37 9.89 -10.55 -6.10
CA LEU A 37 8.54 -11.01 -5.78
C LEU A 37 8.52 -11.97 -4.57
N GLN A 38 9.58 -12.77 -4.40
CA GLN A 38 9.74 -13.68 -3.25
C GLN A 38 9.98 -12.92 -1.93
N LYS A 39 10.81 -11.87 -1.94
CA LYS A 39 11.00 -11.03 -0.75
C LYS A 39 9.72 -10.26 -0.42
N THR A 40 8.99 -9.82 -1.44
CA THR A 40 7.67 -9.23 -1.28
C THR A 40 6.68 -10.22 -0.67
N ASP A 41 6.65 -11.49 -1.10
CA ASP A 41 5.83 -12.53 -0.46
C ASP A 41 6.11 -12.60 1.05
N THR A 42 7.40 -12.71 1.45
CA THR A 42 7.79 -12.79 2.86
C THR A 42 7.40 -11.54 3.65
N PHE A 43 7.64 -10.36 3.08
CA PHE A 43 7.31 -9.08 3.70
C PHE A 43 5.79 -8.92 3.93
N MET A 44 4.98 -9.23 2.91
CA MET A 44 3.52 -9.14 2.99
C MET A 44 2.94 -10.10 4.01
N MET A 45 3.43 -11.34 4.04
CA MET A 45 3.03 -12.32 5.07
C MET A 45 3.43 -11.87 6.48
N ALA A 46 4.60 -11.25 6.65
CA ALA A 46 5.02 -10.71 7.95
C ALA A 46 4.15 -9.52 8.42
N LYS A 47 3.65 -8.70 7.48
CA LYS A 47 2.61 -7.69 7.72
C LYS A 47 1.22 -8.29 7.98
N GLY A 48 1.05 -9.61 7.84
CA GLY A 48 -0.21 -10.29 8.12
C GLY A 48 -1.20 -10.25 6.96
N TYR A 49 -0.73 -10.03 5.73
CA TYR A 49 -1.50 -10.27 4.53
C TYR A 49 -1.51 -11.77 4.19
N THR A 50 -2.58 -12.23 3.56
CA THR A 50 -2.69 -13.58 3.01
C THR A 50 -2.50 -13.53 1.50
N ILE A 51 -1.83 -14.53 0.93
CA ILE A 51 -1.68 -14.65 -0.52
C ILE A 51 -2.95 -15.30 -1.07
N SER A 52 -3.80 -14.53 -1.76
CA SER A 52 -5.03 -15.01 -2.38
C SER A 52 -4.79 -15.58 -3.79
N VAL A 53 -3.82 -15.03 -4.53
CA VAL A 53 -3.42 -15.53 -5.86
C VAL A 53 -1.90 -15.65 -5.95
N LYS A 54 -1.41 -16.79 -6.42
CA LYS A 54 0.01 -17.04 -6.70
C LYS A 54 0.21 -17.64 -8.09
N ASN A 55 0.41 -16.80 -9.11
CA ASN A 55 0.69 -17.27 -10.47
C ASN A 55 2.18 -17.16 -10.80
N ASN A 56 2.87 -18.28 -10.83
CA ASN A 56 4.30 -18.34 -11.18
C ASN A 56 4.56 -18.20 -12.69
N LYS A 57 3.57 -18.46 -13.56
CA LYS A 57 3.76 -18.32 -15.02
C LYS A 57 3.72 -16.86 -15.44
N SER A 58 2.80 -16.08 -14.87
CA SER A 58 2.65 -14.65 -15.16
C SER A 58 3.37 -13.75 -14.15
N ASN A 59 4.15 -14.31 -13.23
CA ASN A 59 4.78 -13.62 -12.10
C ASN A 59 3.85 -12.63 -11.40
N ASN A 60 2.63 -13.08 -11.11
CA ASN A 60 1.60 -12.28 -10.45
C ASN A 60 1.33 -12.80 -9.04
N ARG A 61 1.12 -11.88 -8.09
CA ARG A 61 0.73 -12.13 -6.71
C ARG A 61 -0.41 -11.23 -6.33
N THR A 62 -1.41 -11.77 -5.68
CA THR A 62 -2.44 -10.97 -5.01
C THR A 62 -2.35 -11.25 -3.51
N TYR A 63 -2.22 -10.18 -2.74
CA TYR A 63 -2.20 -10.18 -1.29
C TYR A 63 -3.47 -9.49 -0.80
N SER A 64 -4.17 -10.12 0.13
CA SER A 64 -5.41 -9.58 0.67
C SER A 64 -5.26 -9.40 2.18
N SER A 65 -5.76 -8.29 2.70
CA SER A 65 -5.96 -8.13 4.13
C SER A 65 -7.31 -7.50 4.43
N VAL A 66 -7.72 -7.62 5.69
CA VAL A 66 -9.00 -7.16 6.25
C VAL A 66 -10.19 -8.07 5.90
N SER A 67 -11.15 -8.13 6.82
CA SER A 67 -12.26 -9.06 6.85
C SER A 67 -13.60 -8.34 6.95
N GLY A 68 -14.66 -8.98 6.44
CA GLY A 68 -15.99 -8.39 6.38
C GLY A 68 -16.17 -7.52 5.13
N SER A 69 -16.71 -6.31 5.30
CA SER A 69 -16.97 -5.38 4.18
C SER A 69 -15.78 -4.51 3.80
N SER A 70 -14.68 -4.56 4.56
CA SER A 70 -13.49 -3.77 4.30
C SER A 70 -12.38 -4.63 3.72
N HIS A 71 -11.66 -4.09 2.74
CA HIS A 71 -10.57 -4.82 2.09
C HIS A 71 -9.40 -3.90 1.74
N VAL A 72 -8.21 -4.51 1.71
CA VAL A 72 -7.02 -3.99 1.05
C VAL A 72 -6.45 -5.13 0.22
N ASP A 73 -6.68 -5.06 -1.08
CA ASP A 73 -6.18 -6.02 -2.04
C ASP A 73 -5.01 -5.41 -2.81
N ILE A 74 -3.89 -6.13 -2.84
CA ILE A 74 -2.64 -5.65 -3.43
C ILE A 74 -2.21 -6.65 -4.47
N ASN A 75 -2.21 -6.21 -5.72
CA ASN A 75 -1.75 -6.96 -6.86
C ASN A 75 -0.32 -6.53 -7.20
N VAL A 76 0.60 -7.48 -7.24
CA VAL A 76 2.00 -7.26 -7.57
C VAL A 76 2.37 -8.13 -8.75
N ARG A 77 2.70 -7.47 -9.86
CA ARG A 77 3.13 -8.12 -11.09
C ARG A 77 4.59 -7.79 -11.37
N GLN A 78 5.37 -8.81 -11.67
CA GLN A 78 6.73 -8.61 -12.18
C GLN A 78 6.74 -8.55 -13.70
N ASP A 79 7.20 -7.42 -14.24
CA ASP A 79 7.50 -7.22 -15.66
C ASP A 79 9.01 -7.06 -15.86
N GLY A 80 9.65 -8.11 -16.38
CA GLY A 80 11.11 -8.20 -16.45
C GLY A 80 11.76 -8.05 -15.08
N LYS A 81 12.49 -6.93 -14.88
CA LYS A 81 13.14 -6.59 -13.60
C LYS A 81 12.35 -5.57 -12.77
N ARG A 82 11.11 -5.25 -13.12
CA ARG A 82 10.32 -4.22 -12.42
C ARG A 82 9.11 -4.87 -11.77
N LEU A 83 8.75 -4.41 -10.57
CA LEU A 83 7.48 -4.74 -9.96
C LEU A 83 6.51 -3.59 -10.17
N LEU A 84 5.32 -3.90 -10.68
CA LEU A 84 4.18 -3.00 -10.69
C LEU A 84 3.30 -3.38 -9.50
N VAL A 85 2.81 -2.38 -8.78
CA VAL A 85 1.95 -2.59 -7.61
C VAL A 85 0.64 -1.87 -7.85
N GLU A 86 -0.46 -2.58 -7.68
CA GLU A 86 -1.83 -2.08 -7.75
C GLU A 86 -2.45 -2.34 -6.38
N ILE A 87 -3.14 -1.34 -5.82
CA ILE A 87 -3.83 -1.45 -4.53
C ILE A 87 -5.27 -1.05 -4.75
N GLU A 88 -6.18 -1.96 -4.43
CA GLU A 88 -7.62 -1.77 -4.43
C GLU A 88 -8.09 -1.79 -2.99
N THR A 89 -8.78 -0.75 -2.55
CA THR A 89 -9.24 -0.67 -1.16
C THR A 89 -10.43 0.24 -1.00
N ASN A 90 -11.28 -0.07 -0.02
CA ASN A 90 -12.31 0.83 0.48
C ASN A 90 -11.99 1.42 1.86
N LEU A 91 -10.76 1.23 2.35
CA LEU A 91 -10.31 1.79 3.63
C LEU A 91 -9.70 3.17 3.41
N LEU A 92 -10.40 4.19 3.92
CA LEU A 92 -9.90 5.57 3.92
C LEU A 92 -8.52 5.69 4.59
N SER A 93 -8.25 4.93 5.66
CA SER A 93 -6.95 4.95 6.33
C SER A 93 -5.80 4.43 5.45
N GLN A 94 -6.06 3.46 4.58
CA GLN A 94 -5.08 2.97 3.61
C GLN A 94 -4.82 4.01 2.51
N TYR A 95 -5.89 4.60 1.99
CA TYR A 95 -5.83 5.70 1.03
C TYR A 95 -5.04 6.88 1.60
N ASP A 96 -5.42 7.38 2.78
CA ASP A 96 -4.82 8.55 3.43
C ASP A 96 -3.33 8.32 3.71
N LEU A 97 -2.94 7.10 4.08
CA LEU A 97 -1.55 6.77 4.35
C LEU A 97 -0.66 6.96 3.12
N ILE A 98 -1.15 6.57 1.94
CA ILE A 98 -0.44 6.76 0.68
C ILE A 98 -0.59 8.20 0.20
N TYR A 99 -1.81 8.72 0.10
CA TYR A 99 -2.10 10.07 -0.38
C TYR A 99 -1.30 11.13 0.37
N ASN A 100 -1.31 11.12 1.71
CA ASN A 100 -0.59 12.12 2.51
C ASN A 100 0.92 12.05 2.31
N SER A 101 1.47 10.87 1.99
CA SER A 101 2.90 10.71 1.73
C SER A 101 3.34 11.23 0.36
N ILE A 102 2.39 11.37 -0.59
CA ILE A 102 2.70 11.74 -1.97
C ILE A 102 2.05 13.05 -2.45
N ALA A 103 1.16 13.65 -1.65
CA ALA A 103 0.34 14.81 -2.04
C ALA A 103 1.16 15.99 -2.60
N GLN A 104 2.38 16.19 -2.10
CA GLN A 104 3.28 17.25 -2.54
C GLN A 104 3.87 17.04 -3.95
N TYR A 105 3.74 15.83 -4.52
CA TYR A 105 4.30 15.46 -5.83
C TYR A 105 3.25 15.43 -6.93
N VAL A 106 2.12 16.10 -6.74
CA VAL A 106 1.03 16.13 -7.72
C VAL A 106 1.51 16.67 -9.07
N ASP A 107 1.27 15.90 -10.13
CA ASP A 107 1.45 16.33 -11.50
C ASP A 107 0.11 16.84 -12.06
N LYS A 108 -0.05 18.16 -12.01
CA LYS A 108 -1.25 18.83 -12.51
C LYS A 108 -1.45 18.70 -14.02
N GLN A 109 -0.38 18.44 -14.78
CA GLN A 109 -0.45 18.30 -16.23
C GLN A 109 -0.82 16.88 -16.66
N GLY A 110 -0.36 15.88 -15.89
CA GLY A 110 -0.71 14.47 -16.10
C GLY A 110 -2.07 14.06 -15.50
N SER A 111 -2.61 14.84 -14.57
CA SER A 111 -3.90 14.54 -13.93
C SER A 111 -5.09 14.83 -14.87
N THR A 112 -6.11 13.98 -14.79
CA THR A 112 -7.40 14.14 -15.47
C THR A 112 -8.51 14.31 -14.44
N THR A 113 -9.76 14.44 -14.89
CA THR A 113 -10.92 14.55 -13.98
C THR A 113 -11.06 13.35 -13.05
N ASP A 114 -10.77 12.15 -13.57
CA ASP A 114 -11.02 10.90 -12.84
C ASP A 114 -9.74 10.29 -12.25
N VAL A 115 -8.56 10.70 -12.72
CA VAL A 115 -7.27 10.15 -12.31
C VAL A 115 -6.33 11.25 -11.86
N GLN A 116 -5.89 11.17 -10.60
CA GLN A 116 -4.83 12.02 -10.06
C GLN A 116 -3.47 11.35 -10.29
N THR A 117 -2.54 12.10 -10.89
CA THR A 117 -1.19 11.61 -11.19
C THR A 117 -0.18 12.28 -10.27
N TYR A 118 0.74 11.48 -9.75
CA TYR A 118 1.84 11.91 -8.88
C TYR A 118 3.16 11.42 -9.44
N VAL A 119 4.16 12.29 -9.52
CA VAL A 119 5.50 11.93 -9.99
C VAL A 119 6.47 12.02 -8.82
N VAL A 120 6.69 10.87 -8.17
CA VAL A 120 7.49 10.79 -6.96
C VAL A 120 8.93 10.42 -7.30
N LYS A 121 9.86 11.29 -6.92
CA LYS A 121 11.28 11.05 -7.12
C LYS A 121 11.72 9.78 -6.41
N ASP A 122 12.51 8.95 -7.09
CA ASP A 122 13.08 7.70 -6.58
C ASP A 122 12.04 6.61 -6.23
N LEU A 123 10.79 6.78 -6.70
CA LEU A 123 9.76 5.73 -6.70
C LEU A 123 9.17 5.53 -8.10
N GLY A 124 8.66 6.59 -8.74
CA GLY A 124 8.02 6.51 -10.05
C GLY A 124 6.72 7.31 -10.13
N SER A 125 5.82 6.85 -10.99
CA SER A 125 4.51 7.48 -11.17
C SER A 125 3.46 6.72 -10.37
N ILE A 126 2.64 7.45 -9.61
CA ILE A 126 1.49 6.90 -8.90
C ILE A 126 0.23 7.51 -9.51
N TYR A 127 -0.73 6.65 -9.84
CA TYR A 127 -2.03 7.04 -10.33
C TYR A 127 -3.07 6.65 -9.28
N ILE A 128 -3.94 7.59 -8.93
CA ILE A 128 -5.00 7.38 -7.95
C ILE A 128 -6.34 7.68 -8.61
N THR A 129 -7.24 6.72 -8.56
CA THR A 129 -8.64 6.84 -8.96
C THR A 129 -9.51 6.68 -7.71
N VAL A 130 -10.54 7.51 -7.58
CA VAL A 130 -11.53 7.41 -6.51
C VAL A 130 -12.89 7.23 -7.15
N THR A 131 -13.55 6.12 -6.86
CA THR A 131 -14.86 5.79 -7.41
C THR A 131 -15.87 5.56 -6.29
N ASP A 132 -17.16 5.79 -6.59
CA ASP A 132 -18.23 5.45 -5.66
C ASP A 132 -18.45 3.94 -5.65
N THR A 133 -18.83 3.36 -4.50
CA THR A 133 -19.09 1.92 -4.42
C THR A 133 -20.30 1.51 -5.26
N ASN A 134 -20.35 0.24 -5.69
CA ASN A 134 -21.53 -0.36 -6.31
C ASN A 134 -22.04 -1.54 -5.45
N PRO A 135 -23.26 -1.47 -4.86
CA PRO A 135 -24.25 -0.38 -4.96
C PRO A 135 -23.80 0.93 -4.28
N TYR A 136 -24.33 2.06 -4.78
CA TYR A 136 -23.95 3.41 -4.31
C TYR A 136 -24.22 3.60 -2.82
N ASP A 137 -23.17 3.94 -2.08
CA ASP A 137 -23.22 4.32 -0.67
C ASP A 137 -22.35 5.57 -0.49
N PRO A 138 -22.93 6.75 -0.15
CA PRO A 138 -22.18 8.00 -0.07
C PRO A 138 -21.11 8.00 1.04
N LEU A 139 -21.16 7.03 1.96
CA LEU A 139 -20.17 6.86 3.03
C LEU A 139 -19.02 5.93 2.62
N LYS A 140 -19.11 5.29 1.46
CA LYS A 140 -18.11 4.34 0.96
C LYS A 140 -17.60 4.76 -0.41
N ARG A 141 -16.31 4.58 -0.59
CA ARG A 141 -15.61 4.82 -1.84
C ARG A 141 -14.64 3.68 -2.07
N GLU A 142 -14.38 3.39 -3.33
CA GLU A 142 -13.28 2.53 -3.75
C GLU A 142 -12.12 3.41 -4.19
N TYR A 143 -10.92 3.02 -3.77
CA TYR A 143 -9.67 3.69 -4.06
C TYR A 143 -8.77 2.73 -4.82
N ASP A 144 -8.45 3.08 -6.06
CA ASP A 144 -7.51 2.34 -6.90
C ASP A 144 -6.20 3.12 -6.99
N ILE A 145 -5.11 2.50 -6.56
CA ILE A 145 -3.78 3.11 -6.51
C ILE A 145 -2.82 2.27 -7.33
N HIS A 146 -2.34 2.82 -8.44
CA HIS A 146 -1.41 2.16 -9.34
C HIS A 146 -0.02 2.78 -9.18
N VAL A 147 0.96 1.98 -8.81
CA VAL A 147 2.35 2.40 -8.61
C VAL A 147 3.21 1.80 -9.72
N VAL A 148 3.71 2.68 -10.58
CA VAL A 148 4.57 2.32 -11.71
C VAL A 148 5.99 2.80 -11.41
N PRO A 149 6.97 1.89 -11.24
CA PRO A 149 8.31 2.29 -10.88
C PRO A 149 9.02 3.11 -11.97
N ASP A 150 9.89 4.04 -11.57
CA ASP A 150 10.81 4.71 -12.49
C ASP A 150 11.67 3.66 -13.23
N LYS A 151 12.06 3.98 -14.47
CA LYS A 151 12.88 3.09 -15.31
C LYS A 151 14.19 2.63 -14.63
N ARG A 152 14.72 3.42 -13.69
CA ARG A 152 15.94 3.17 -12.93
C ARG A 152 15.74 2.20 -11.75
N ILE A 153 14.51 1.96 -11.34
CA ILE A 153 14.21 1.03 -10.24
C ILE A 153 14.07 -0.37 -10.81
N THR A 154 14.81 -1.30 -10.22
CA THR A 154 14.76 -2.71 -10.55
C THR A 154 14.67 -3.53 -9.28
N ALA A 155 13.86 -4.58 -9.32
CA ALA A 155 13.78 -5.61 -8.30
C ALA A 155 15.09 -6.40 -8.26
N TYR A 156 15.69 -6.46 -7.07
CA TYR A 156 16.89 -7.26 -6.81
C TYR A 156 16.55 -8.50 -5.98
N ASN A 157 17.26 -9.59 -6.26
CA ASN A 157 17.13 -10.86 -5.52
C ASN A 157 17.72 -10.80 -4.12
#